data_AF-A0A0Q8E167-F1
#
_entry.id   AF-A0A0Q8E167-F1
#
_cell.length_a   1.000
_cell.length_b   1.000
_cell.length_c   1.000
_cell.angle_alpha   90.00
_cell.angle_beta   90.00
_cell.angle_gamma   90.00
#
_symmetry.space_group_name_H-M   'P 1'
#
loop_
_entity.id
_entity.type
_entity.pdbx_description
1 polymer ?
#
loop_
_entity_poly.entity_id
_entity_poly.type
_entity_poly.pdbx_seq_one_letter_code
_entity_poly.pdbx_strand_id
1 'polypeptide(L)'
;MMRVLEFFVALIIVALIGVVAGVVMPGHGHVERSLVIGKDMRQVYDVLDNLRRVPEYSVLRSYDRNTKFSFSGNAYGPGAELSWSSDNEKVGNGKLTIANATPSFDQITSTTKTASIVWNLDNNWRGQDKHFTLDLERQGSRGQLTEVTWSYDVAYGWNLVNRFANLYIHGDPDSFVDVTLNNLQNVMATVPNIDYADLIPYIVQTQQTPVLLVPTSIARKDGLEGFEAATSKAVAQIQATAKKLGVNVTGPRVVFTTNYGDQTYTFDVAMPIDNSSLTVNGQAEQLTPPTPPALDPLAAPAESSSSSADADSAPLAVDSRDRYGRLVVDGNVRATLAFGGPALKGVWNGTFAGVPQTRDMLKAYAQTHGYAFDDVVNRPYNIQTKIGDNVETYSQFEIYLPLSNAPDQTPEQAAGIKPPSLEEEAPASAGSAAAPASASSVAPASSSEAPAGE
;
A
#
# COMPACT_ATOMS: atom_id res chain seq x y z
N MET A 1 -36.38 -56.68 -33.31
CA MET A 1 -37.27 -55.57 -32.90
C MET A 1 -37.40 -55.45 -31.38
N MET A 2 -37.57 -56.54 -30.62
CA MET A 2 -37.72 -56.49 -29.15
C MET A 2 -36.54 -55.83 -28.40
N ARG A 3 -35.29 -56.13 -28.79
CA ARG A 3 -34.07 -55.51 -28.19
C ARG A 3 -33.96 -53.99 -28.39
N VAL A 4 -34.53 -53.46 -29.47
CA VAL A 4 -34.54 -52.01 -29.74
C VAL A 4 -35.58 -51.33 -28.86
N LEU A 5 -36.73 -51.95 -28.67
CA LEU A 5 -37.77 -51.46 -27.76
C LEU A 5 -37.32 -51.48 -26.29
N GLU A 6 -36.64 -52.54 -25.86
CA GLU A 6 -36.02 -52.62 -24.52
C GLU A 6 -34.99 -51.50 -24.30
N PHE A 7 -34.17 -51.19 -25.31
CA PHE A 7 -33.21 -50.09 -25.24
C PHE A 7 -33.90 -48.72 -25.10
N PHE A 8 -34.97 -48.46 -25.86
CA PHE A 8 -35.76 -47.23 -25.72
C PHE A 8 -36.44 -47.11 -24.35
N VAL A 9 -37.03 -48.21 -23.85
CA VAL A 9 -37.65 -48.24 -22.52
C VAL A 9 -36.62 -47.99 -21.42
N ALA A 10 -35.44 -48.63 -21.50
CA ALA A 10 -34.35 -48.38 -20.57
C ALA A 10 -33.88 -46.92 -20.61
N LEU A 11 -33.75 -46.32 -21.80
CA LEU A 11 -33.36 -44.92 -21.96
C LEU A 11 -34.41 -43.97 -21.33
N ILE A 12 -35.70 -44.24 -21.52
CA ILE A 12 -36.78 -43.47 -20.89
C ILE A 12 -36.73 -43.59 -19.36
N ILE A 13 -36.53 -44.80 -18.83
CA ILE A 13 -36.40 -45.00 -17.37
C ILE A 13 -35.20 -44.23 -16.82
N VAL A 14 -34.04 -44.29 -17.49
CA VAL A 14 -32.85 -43.53 -17.10
C VAL A 14 -33.11 -42.02 -17.15
N ALA A 15 -33.79 -41.53 -18.19
CA ALA A 15 -34.17 -40.12 -18.29
C ALA A 15 -35.12 -39.70 -17.16
N LEU A 16 -36.12 -40.52 -16.83
CA LEU A 16 -37.05 -40.26 -15.72
C LEU A 16 -36.33 -40.24 -14.38
N ILE A 17 -35.45 -41.21 -14.11
CA ILE A 17 -34.62 -41.24 -12.91
C ILE A 17 -33.72 -40.00 -12.85
N GLY A 18 -33.11 -39.60 -13.96
CA GLY A 18 -32.28 -38.40 -14.05
C GLY A 18 -33.05 -37.12 -13.74
N VAL A 19 -34.29 -36.99 -14.22
CA VAL A 19 -35.17 -35.85 -13.89
C VAL A 19 -35.51 -35.85 -12.41
N VAL A 20 -35.93 -36.98 -11.84
CA VAL A 20 -36.25 -37.09 -10.40
C VAL A 20 -35.03 -36.74 -9.54
N ALA A 21 -33.87 -37.28 -9.88
CA ALA A 21 -32.62 -36.97 -9.20
C ALA A 21 -32.29 -35.47 -9.27
N GLY A 22 -32.41 -34.84 -10.44
CA GLY A 22 -32.20 -33.41 -10.60
C GLY A 22 -33.19 -32.54 -9.79
N VAL A 23 -34.45 -32.97 -9.65
CA VAL A 23 -35.45 -32.25 -8.83
C VAL A 23 -35.12 -32.33 -7.33
N VAL A 24 -34.56 -33.46 -6.87
CA VAL A 24 -34.18 -33.67 -5.47
C VAL A 24 -32.86 -32.97 -5.12
N MET A 25 -31.98 -32.69 -6.09
CA MET A 25 -30.71 -32.00 -5.84
C MET A 25 -30.90 -30.56 -5.33
N PRO A 26 -29.96 -30.07 -4.47
CA PRO A 26 -29.96 -28.70 -3.99
C PRO A 26 -30.01 -27.67 -5.14
N GLY A 27 -30.80 -26.61 -4.92
CA GLY A 27 -30.92 -25.49 -5.87
C GLY A 27 -29.79 -24.46 -5.77
N HIS A 28 -28.92 -24.59 -4.77
CA HIS A 28 -27.76 -23.73 -4.52
C HIS A 28 -26.54 -24.60 -4.24
N GLY A 29 -25.37 -24.02 -4.50
CA GLY A 29 -24.07 -24.58 -4.17
C GLY A 29 -23.31 -23.64 -3.25
N HIS A 30 -22.56 -24.19 -2.31
CA HIS A 30 -21.74 -23.44 -1.37
C HIS A 30 -20.39 -24.14 -1.15
N VAL A 31 -19.30 -23.38 -1.16
CA VAL A 31 -17.95 -23.83 -0.80
C VAL A 31 -17.33 -22.78 0.10
N GLU A 32 -16.72 -23.19 1.20
CA GLU A 32 -15.96 -22.29 2.08
C GLU A 32 -14.56 -22.84 2.37
N ARG A 33 -13.59 -21.94 2.54
CA ARG A 33 -12.27 -22.24 3.11
C ARG A 33 -11.88 -21.12 4.04
N SER A 34 -11.25 -21.45 5.16
CA SER A 34 -10.68 -20.44 6.07
C SER A 34 -9.19 -20.63 6.26
N LEU A 35 -8.49 -19.52 6.48
CA LEU A 35 -7.06 -19.48 6.73
C LEU A 35 -6.71 -18.29 7.62
N VAL A 36 -5.84 -18.51 8.61
CA VAL A 36 -5.31 -17.44 9.45
C VAL A 36 -4.07 -16.84 8.79
N ILE A 37 -4.12 -15.55 8.50
CA ILE A 37 -3.03 -14.76 7.93
C ILE A 37 -2.34 -13.99 9.06
N GLY A 38 -1.01 -14.07 9.12
CA GLY A 38 -0.18 -13.36 10.10
C GLY A 38 0.00 -11.88 9.77
N LYS A 39 -1.11 -11.14 9.62
CA LYS A 39 -1.18 -9.71 9.29
C LYS A 39 -2.37 -9.03 9.98
N ASP A 40 -2.22 -7.73 10.20
CA ASP A 40 -3.30 -6.89 10.69
C ASP A 40 -4.49 -6.88 9.73
N MET A 41 -5.70 -6.78 10.28
CA MET A 41 -6.95 -6.79 9.52
C MET A 41 -7.02 -5.64 8.50
N ARG A 42 -6.47 -4.46 8.80
CA ARG A 42 -6.40 -3.33 7.84
C ARG A 42 -5.65 -3.73 6.57
N GLN A 43 -4.53 -4.43 6.72
CA GLN A 43 -3.69 -4.82 5.59
C GLN A 43 -4.36 -5.89 4.72
N VAL A 44 -4.99 -6.89 5.36
CA VAL A 44 -5.73 -7.94 4.64
C VAL A 44 -6.97 -7.37 3.96
N TYR A 45 -7.71 -6.52 4.68
CA TYR A 45 -8.88 -5.83 4.15
C TYR A 45 -8.53 -5.01 2.91
N ASP A 46 -7.49 -4.18 2.97
CA ASP A 46 -7.11 -3.34 1.83
C ASP A 46 -6.79 -4.17 0.58
N VAL A 47 -6.09 -5.30 0.73
CA VAL A 47 -5.75 -6.21 -0.38
C VAL A 47 -6.98 -6.87 -1.00
N LEU A 48 -8.03 -7.11 -0.21
CA LEU A 48 -9.28 -7.72 -0.65
C LEU A 48 -10.33 -6.69 -1.13
N ASP A 49 -10.28 -5.47 -0.62
CA ASP A 49 -11.11 -4.35 -1.06
C ASP A 49 -10.56 -3.68 -2.34
N ASN A 50 -9.53 -4.27 -2.93
CA ASN A 50 -8.97 -3.88 -4.21
C ASN A 50 -8.67 -5.10 -5.09
N LEU A 51 -8.96 -5.00 -6.39
CA LEU A 51 -8.73 -6.12 -7.31
C LEU A 51 -7.35 -6.06 -7.98
N ARG A 52 -6.57 -4.98 -7.78
CA ARG A 52 -5.28 -4.75 -8.47
C ARG A 52 -4.27 -5.86 -8.24
N ARG A 53 -4.28 -6.46 -7.05
CA ARG A 53 -3.38 -7.54 -6.65
C ARG A 53 -3.91 -8.94 -6.93
N VAL A 54 -5.20 -9.10 -7.27
CA VAL A 54 -5.77 -10.42 -7.59
C VAL A 54 -4.95 -11.19 -8.63
N PRO A 55 -4.36 -10.56 -9.67
CA PRO A 55 -3.50 -11.29 -10.61
C PRO A 55 -2.21 -11.88 -9.98
N GLU A 56 -1.79 -11.41 -8.80
CA GLU A 56 -0.60 -11.90 -8.08
C GLU A 56 -0.89 -13.17 -7.29
N TYR A 57 -2.09 -13.31 -6.72
CA TYR A 57 -2.45 -14.44 -5.85
C TYR A 57 -3.53 -15.36 -6.42
N SER A 58 -4.30 -14.94 -7.43
CA SER A 58 -5.27 -15.82 -8.08
C SER A 58 -4.62 -17.02 -8.76
N VAL A 59 -5.30 -18.16 -8.71
CA VAL A 59 -4.85 -19.39 -9.40
C VAL A 59 -4.80 -19.24 -10.93
N LEU A 60 -5.44 -18.21 -11.50
CA LEU A 60 -5.57 -17.99 -12.95
C LEU A 60 -4.20 -17.97 -13.65
N ARG A 61 -3.23 -17.23 -13.10
CA ARG A 61 -1.86 -17.18 -13.67
C ARG A 61 -1.06 -18.47 -13.47
N SER A 62 -1.44 -19.29 -12.48
CA SER A 62 -0.84 -20.62 -12.28
C SER A 62 -1.30 -21.61 -13.36
N TYR A 63 -2.52 -21.45 -13.89
CA TYR A 63 -3.04 -22.26 -14.98
C TYR A 63 -2.67 -21.72 -16.38
N ASP A 64 -2.64 -20.40 -16.56
CA ASP A 64 -2.14 -19.79 -17.79
C ASP A 64 -1.37 -18.49 -17.51
N ARG A 65 -0.05 -18.51 -17.75
CA ARG A 65 0.83 -17.35 -17.59
C ARG A 65 0.51 -16.21 -18.55
N ASN A 66 -0.17 -16.49 -19.67
CA ASN A 66 -0.52 -15.50 -20.68
C ASN A 66 -1.89 -14.84 -20.43
N THR A 67 -2.55 -15.15 -19.31
CA THR A 67 -3.82 -14.53 -18.92
C THR A 67 -3.70 -13.01 -18.90
N LYS A 68 -4.56 -12.33 -19.66
CA LYS A 68 -4.61 -10.87 -19.73
C LYS A 68 -5.63 -10.35 -18.73
N PHE A 69 -5.24 -9.32 -17.97
CA PHE A 69 -6.09 -8.69 -16.96
C PHE A 69 -6.36 -7.24 -17.36
N SER A 70 -7.58 -6.78 -17.13
CA SER A 70 -7.99 -5.39 -17.32
C SER A 70 -8.83 -4.91 -16.14
N PHE A 71 -8.54 -3.70 -15.68
CA PHE A 71 -9.22 -3.07 -14.54
C PHE A 71 -10.17 -1.99 -15.04
N SER A 72 -11.35 -1.88 -14.43
CA SER A 72 -12.37 -0.87 -14.74
C SER A 72 -13.17 -0.49 -13.49
N GLY A 73 -14.02 0.53 -13.63
CA GLY A 73 -14.84 1.01 -12.51
C GLY A 73 -14.02 1.79 -11.49
N ASN A 74 -14.38 1.65 -10.22
CA ASN A 74 -13.65 2.29 -9.12
C ASN A 74 -12.28 1.64 -8.94
N ALA A 75 -11.30 2.39 -8.44
CA ALA A 75 -9.99 1.81 -8.15
C ALA A 75 -10.01 0.88 -6.91
N TYR A 76 -11.00 1.07 -6.03
CA TYR A 76 -11.16 0.43 -4.73
C TYR A 76 -12.63 0.32 -4.35
N GLY A 77 -12.95 -0.62 -3.47
CA GLY A 77 -14.26 -0.74 -2.87
C GLY A 77 -15.36 -1.11 -3.86
N PRO A 78 -16.63 -0.97 -3.43
CA PRO A 78 -17.79 -1.27 -4.26
C PRO A 78 -17.72 -0.58 -5.64
N GLY A 79 -17.95 -1.35 -6.70
CA GLY A 79 -17.85 -0.91 -8.09
C GLY A 79 -16.47 -1.05 -8.73
N ALA A 80 -15.44 -1.52 -8.01
CA ALA A 80 -14.17 -1.90 -8.61
C ALA A 80 -14.30 -3.20 -9.40
N GLU A 81 -13.71 -3.25 -10.60
CA GLU A 81 -13.84 -4.39 -11.51
C GLU A 81 -12.49 -4.89 -12.03
N LEU A 82 -12.41 -6.22 -12.17
CA LEU A 82 -11.30 -6.93 -12.81
C LEU A 82 -11.86 -7.91 -13.82
N SER A 83 -11.48 -7.79 -15.08
CA SER A 83 -11.75 -8.77 -16.11
C SER A 83 -10.49 -9.52 -16.51
N TRP A 84 -10.64 -10.79 -16.85
CA TRP A 84 -9.56 -11.59 -17.44
C TRP A 84 -9.99 -12.29 -18.71
N SER A 85 -9.01 -12.54 -19.57
CA SER A 85 -9.17 -13.31 -20.80
C SER A 85 -7.99 -14.22 -21.03
N SER A 86 -8.29 -15.47 -21.39
CA SER A 86 -7.32 -16.53 -21.70
C SER A 86 -7.88 -17.47 -22.76
N ASP A 87 -7.00 -17.96 -23.63
CA ASP A 87 -7.31 -18.99 -24.62
C ASP A 87 -7.29 -20.41 -24.01
N ASN A 88 -6.81 -20.57 -22.77
CA ASN A 88 -6.84 -21.83 -22.05
C ASN A 88 -8.26 -22.08 -21.53
N GLU A 89 -8.89 -23.17 -21.97
CA GLU A 89 -10.26 -23.55 -21.59
C GLU A 89 -10.48 -23.63 -20.07
N LYS A 90 -9.44 -23.99 -19.30
CA LYS A 90 -9.53 -24.07 -17.83
C LYS A 90 -9.63 -22.70 -17.15
N VAL A 91 -9.04 -21.67 -17.74
CA VAL A 91 -9.07 -20.28 -17.21
C VAL A 91 -10.25 -19.52 -17.79
N GLY A 92 -10.44 -19.65 -19.10
CA GLY A 92 -11.48 -18.99 -19.86
C GLY A 92 -11.46 -17.47 -19.70
N ASN A 93 -12.66 -16.89 -19.78
CA ASN A 93 -12.89 -15.47 -19.57
C ASN A 93 -13.78 -15.28 -18.35
N GLY A 94 -13.56 -14.18 -17.62
CA GLY A 94 -14.46 -13.80 -16.56
C GLY A 94 -14.22 -12.40 -16.04
N LYS A 95 -15.03 -12.03 -15.06
CA LYS A 95 -15.03 -10.72 -14.43
C LYS A 95 -15.38 -10.87 -12.95
N LEU A 96 -14.64 -10.14 -12.12
CA LEU A 96 -14.93 -9.89 -10.71
C LEU A 96 -15.37 -8.44 -10.57
N THR A 97 -16.40 -8.21 -9.76
CA THR A 97 -16.83 -6.87 -9.34
C THR A 97 -17.00 -6.85 -7.83
N ILE A 98 -16.39 -5.91 -7.12
CA ILE A 98 -16.68 -5.72 -5.69
C ILE A 98 -18.10 -5.15 -5.59
N ALA A 99 -19.02 -5.93 -5.03
CA ALA A 99 -20.42 -5.55 -4.91
C ALA A 99 -20.69 -4.74 -3.65
N ASN A 100 -20.07 -5.13 -2.54
CA ASN A 100 -20.22 -4.50 -1.25
C ASN A 100 -18.99 -4.73 -0.37
N ALA A 101 -18.71 -3.80 0.53
CA ALA A 101 -17.69 -3.94 1.56
C ALA A 101 -18.23 -3.31 2.86
N THR A 102 -18.20 -4.05 3.96
CA THR A 102 -18.81 -3.62 5.23
C THR A 102 -17.94 -4.06 6.41
N PRO A 103 -17.50 -3.14 7.28
CA PRO A 103 -17.68 -1.69 7.18
C PRO A 103 -16.84 -1.08 6.05
N SER A 104 -17.04 0.19 5.73
CA SER A 104 -16.22 0.90 4.72
C SER A 104 -14.74 0.95 5.14
N PHE A 105 -13.83 1.11 4.17
CA PHE A 105 -12.38 1.05 4.41
C PHE A 105 -11.89 2.00 5.53
N ASP A 106 -12.49 3.20 5.63
CA ASP A 106 -12.17 4.24 6.62
C ASP A 106 -12.61 3.89 8.05
N GLN A 107 -13.46 2.87 8.19
CA GLN A 107 -13.96 2.37 9.47
C GLN A 107 -13.17 1.13 9.95
N ILE A 108 -12.18 0.68 9.18
CA ILE A 108 -11.29 -0.41 9.55
C ILE A 108 -10.19 0.14 10.46
N THR A 109 -10.47 0.13 11.77
CA THR A 109 -9.56 0.62 12.82
C THR A 109 -8.94 -0.54 13.59
N SER A 110 -8.05 -0.23 14.54
CA SER A 110 -7.47 -1.18 15.50
C SER A 110 -8.53 -1.89 16.37
N THR A 111 -9.73 -1.31 16.50
CA THR A 111 -10.83 -1.87 17.30
C THR A 111 -11.81 -2.72 16.50
N THR A 112 -11.78 -2.63 15.17
CA THR A 112 -12.70 -3.36 14.31
C THR A 112 -12.37 -4.85 14.38
N LYS A 113 -13.38 -5.66 14.69
CA LYS A 113 -13.24 -7.12 14.91
C LYS A 113 -13.58 -7.96 13.70
N THR A 114 -14.56 -7.51 12.92
CA THR A 114 -15.06 -8.23 11.75
C THR A 114 -15.25 -7.29 10.57
N ALA A 115 -15.07 -7.82 9.37
CA ALA A 115 -15.39 -7.15 8.11
C ALA A 115 -15.86 -8.19 7.09
N SER A 116 -16.64 -7.79 6.11
CA SER A 116 -17.15 -8.65 5.05
C SER A 116 -17.11 -7.93 3.71
N ILE A 117 -16.56 -8.58 2.68
CA ILE A 117 -16.46 -8.06 1.32
C ILE A 117 -17.10 -9.07 0.37
N VAL A 118 -17.98 -8.59 -0.51
CA VAL A 118 -18.67 -9.45 -1.49
C VAL A 118 -18.17 -9.12 -2.89
N TRP A 119 -17.71 -10.15 -3.61
CA TRP A 119 -17.33 -10.03 -5.01
C TRP A 119 -18.30 -10.81 -5.89
N ASN A 120 -18.93 -10.15 -6.85
CA ASN A 120 -19.71 -10.82 -7.89
C ASN A 120 -18.76 -11.46 -8.92
N LEU A 121 -19.13 -12.65 -9.40
CA LEU A 121 -18.37 -13.42 -10.37
C LEU A 121 -19.19 -13.65 -11.65
N ASP A 122 -18.73 -13.09 -12.75
CA ASP A 122 -19.26 -13.37 -14.09
C ASP A 122 -18.25 -14.21 -14.87
N ASN A 123 -18.55 -15.50 -15.06
CA ASN A 123 -17.72 -16.40 -15.87
C ASN A 123 -18.57 -17.53 -16.49
N ASN A 124 -17.88 -18.47 -17.15
CA ASN A 124 -18.47 -19.64 -17.80
C ASN A 124 -18.88 -20.79 -16.85
N TRP A 125 -18.64 -20.67 -15.53
CA TRP A 125 -19.08 -21.69 -14.58
C TRP A 125 -20.60 -21.77 -14.54
N ARG A 126 -21.10 -22.98 -14.26
CA ARG A 126 -22.54 -23.27 -14.23
C ARG A 126 -23.22 -22.57 -13.05
N GLY A 127 -24.47 -22.17 -13.27
CA GLY A 127 -25.27 -21.43 -12.29
C GLY A 127 -25.28 -19.92 -12.55
N GLN A 128 -26.11 -19.25 -11.77
CA GLN A 128 -26.39 -17.82 -11.80
C GLN A 128 -26.09 -17.22 -10.42
N ASP A 129 -26.05 -15.90 -10.33
CA ASP A 129 -25.85 -15.17 -9.06
C ASP A 129 -24.61 -15.64 -8.30
N LYS A 130 -23.53 -15.86 -9.06
CA LYS A 130 -22.27 -16.36 -8.52
C LYS A 130 -21.57 -15.23 -7.79
N HIS A 131 -21.20 -15.46 -6.55
CA HIS A 131 -20.46 -14.49 -5.77
C HIS A 131 -19.52 -15.17 -4.78
N PHE A 132 -18.49 -14.42 -4.41
CA PHE A 132 -17.63 -14.74 -3.30
C PHE A 132 -17.95 -13.84 -2.12
N THR A 133 -17.93 -14.41 -0.92
CA THR A 133 -18.01 -13.66 0.33
C THR A 133 -16.70 -13.86 1.08
N LEU A 134 -16.05 -12.75 1.43
CA LEU A 134 -14.78 -12.69 2.13
C LEU A 134 -15.04 -12.13 3.51
N ASP A 135 -15.17 -13.02 4.50
CA ASP A 135 -15.34 -12.63 5.89
C ASP A 135 -13.98 -12.60 6.59
N LEU A 136 -13.69 -11.49 7.26
CA LEU A 136 -12.46 -11.25 8.00
C LEU A 136 -12.80 -11.20 9.49
N GLU A 137 -12.04 -11.94 10.31
CA GLU A 137 -12.12 -11.87 11.76
C GLU A 137 -10.74 -11.63 12.37
N ARG A 138 -10.62 -10.58 13.18
CA ARG A 138 -9.38 -10.27 13.90
C ARG A 138 -9.17 -11.27 15.03
N GLN A 139 -8.02 -11.93 15.03
CA GLN A 139 -7.64 -12.95 15.99
C GLN A 139 -6.34 -12.62 16.75
N GLY A 140 -6.12 -13.40 17.82
CA GLY A 140 -4.94 -13.29 18.67
C GLY A 140 -5.03 -12.16 19.70
N SER A 141 -4.32 -12.32 20.82
CA SER A 141 -4.34 -11.36 21.93
C SER A 141 -3.76 -9.98 21.57
N ARG A 142 -2.95 -9.92 20.51
CA ARG A 142 -2.36 -8.68 19.98
C ARG A 142 -3.12 -8.11 18.78
N GLY A 143 -4.17 -8.78 18.30
CA GLY A 143 -4.95 -8.37 17.12
C GLY A 143 -4.18 -8.39 15.79
N GLN A 144 -2.99 -9.00 15.73
CA GLN A 144 -2.11 -9.03 14.55
C GLN A 144 -2.34 -10.23 13.63
N LEU A 145 -3.37 -11.04 13.91
CA LEU A 145 -3.76 -12.16 13.07
C LEU A 145 -5.15 -11.86 12.52
N THR A 146 -5.40 -12.26 11.28
CA THR A 146 -6.71 -12.14 10.65
C THR A 146 -7.08 -13.50 10.08
N GLU A 147 -8.17 -14.09 10.57
CA GLU A 147 -8.81 -15.21 9.90
C GLU A 147 -9.59 -14.68 8.70
N VAL A 148 -9.35 -15.27 7.54
CA VAL A 148 -10.09 -14.99 6.31
C VAL A 148 -10.89 -16.24 5.96
N THR A 149 -12.21 -16.11 5.97
CA THR A 149 -13.13 -17.12 5.45
C THR A 149 -13.59 -16.69 4.08
N TRP A 150 -13.22 -17.47 3.07
CA TRP A 150 -13.57 -17.22 1.68
C TRP A 150 -14.61 -18.25 1.24
N SER A 151 -15.81 -17.75 0.99
CA SER A 151 -16.98 -18.53 0.55
C SER A 151 -17.31 -18.25 -0.90
N TYR A 152 -17.83 -19.26 -1.60
CA TYR A 152 -18.37 -19.19 -2.95
C TYR A 152 -19.80 -19.72 -2.94
N ASP A 153 -20.73 -18.89 -3.42
CA ASP A 153 -22.14 -19.20 -3.48
C ASP A 153 -22.66 -19.09 -4.92
N VAL A 154 -23.53 -20.01 -5.29
CA VAL A 154 -24.11 -20.08 -6.64
C VAL A 154 -25.54 -20.60 -6.63
N ALA A 155 -26.42 -19.97 -7.41
CA ALA A 155 -27.78 -20.42 -7.64
C ALA A 155 -27.90 -21.25 -8.93
N TYR A 156 -28.24 -22.54 -8.82
CA TYR A 156 -28.50 -23.39 -9.98
C TYR A 156 -29.96 -23.28 -10.50
N GLY A 157 -30.88 -22.82 -9.65
CA GLY A 157 -32.28 -22.59 -9.99
C GLY A 157 -33.05 -23.89 -10.32
N TRP A 158 -34.03 -23.81 -11.21
CA TRP A 158 -34.83 -24.98 -11.66
C TRP A 158 -34.29 -25.67 -12.91
N ASN A 159 -33.16 -25.21 -13.45
CA ASN A 159 -32.53 -25.87 -14.59
C ASN A 159 -31.86 -27.16 -14.13
N LEU A 160 -32.43 -28.32 -14.51
CA LEU A 160 -31.96 -29.64 -14.10
C LEU A 160 -30.48 -29.86 -14.45
N VAL A 161 -30.03 -29.39 -15.62
CA VAL A 161 -28.62 -29.52 -16.04
C VAL A 161 -27.69 -28.74 -15.12
N ASN A 162 -28.10 -27.54 -14.67
CA ASN A 162 -27.31 -26.76 -13.73
C ASN A 162 -27.25 -27.42 -12.36
N ARG A 163 -28.34 -28.06 -11.89
CA ARG A 163 -28.33 -28.76 -10.60
C ARG A 163 -27.35 -29.93 -10.56
N PHE A 164 -27.16 -30.65 -11.67
CA PHE A 164 -26.11 -31.66 -11.78
C PHE A 164 -24.70 -31.07 -11.63
N ALA A 165 -24.51 -29.78 -11.93
CA ALA A 165 -23.22 -29.12 -11.71
C ALA A 165 -22.85 -28.97 -10.22
N ASN A 166 -23.83 -29.10 -9.30
CA ASN A 166 -23.54 -29.15 -7.86
C ASN A 166 -22.60 -30.30 -7.49
N LEU A 167 -22.62 -31.42 -8.25
CA LEU A 167 -21.69 -32.54 -8.06
C LEU A 167 -20.23 -32.17 -8.35
N TYR A 168 -20.00 -31.08 -9.10
CA TYR A 168 -18.69 -30.62 -9.53
C TYR A 168 -18.29 -29.30 -8.85
N ILE A 169 -19.02 -28.87 -7.82
CA ILE A 169 -18.71 -27.62 -7.12
C ILE A 169 -17.33 -27.67 -6.44
N HIS A 170 -16.90 -28.88 -6.04
CA HIS A 170 -15.56 -29.16 -5.53
C HIS A 170 -14.48 -29.28 -6.62
N GLY A 171 -14.80 -28.92 -7.86
CA GLY A 171 -13.85 -28.84 -8.97
C GLY A 171 -13.18 -27.46 -9.03
N ASP A 172 -13.43 -26.74 -10.13
CA ASP A 172 -12.79 -25.44 -10.38
C ASP A 172 -13.14 -24.35 -9.34
N PRO A 173 -14.39 -24.20 -8.84
CA PRO A 173 -14.69 -23.19 -7.83
C PRO A 173 -13.94 -23.40 -6.51
N ASP A 174 -13.94 -24.64 -6.02
CA ASP A 174 -13.25 -25.01 -4.78
C ASP A 174 -11.74 -24.90 -4.90
N SER A 175 -11.17 -25.35 -6.03
CA SER A 175 -9.75 -25.17 -6.34
C SER A 175 -9.37 -23.70 -6.46
N PHE A 176 -10.27 -22.86 -7.01
CA PHE A 176 -10.05 -21.43 -7.10
C PHE A 176 -9.96 -20.80 -5.72
N VAL A 177 -10.93 -21.07 -4.83
CA VAL A 177 -10.94 -20.54 -3.46
C VAL A 177 -9.72 -21.02 -2.69
N ASP A 178 -9.46 -22.32 -2.67
CA ASP A 178 -8.37 -22.91 -1.87
C ASP A 178 -6.98 -22.42 -2.33
N VAL A 179 -6.65 -22.53 -3.61
CA VAL A 179 -5.32 -22.12 -4.11
C VAL A 179 -5.14 -20.62 -4.02
N THR A 180 -6.18 -19.82 -4.31
CA THR A 180 -6.10 -18.36 -4.24
C THR A 180 -5.93 -17.87 -2.81
N LEU A 181 -6.60 -18.49 -1.83
CA LEU A 181 -6.44 -18.16 -0.41
C LEU A 181 -5.04 -18.52 0.12
N ASN A 182 -4.50 -19.68 -0.27
CA ASN A 182 -3.12 -20.07 0.08
C ASN A 182 -2.08 -19.12 -0.54
N ASN A 183 -2.27 -18.73 -1.80
CA ASN A 183 -1.40 -17.76 -2.46
C ASN A 183 -1.50 -16.36 -1.84
N LEU A 184 -2.70 -15.95 -1.40
CA LEU A 184 -2.90 -14.68 -0.70
C LEU A 184 -2.04 -14.65 0.56
N GLN A 185 -1.97 -15.74 1.33
CA GLN A 185 -1.09 -15.81 2.51
C GLN A 185 0.39 -15.58 2.14
N ASN A 186 0.86 -16.16 1.03
CA ASN A 186 2.24 -15.96 0.55
C ASN A 186 2.49 -14.51 0.13
N VAL A 187 1.56 -13.91 -0.59
CA VAL A 187 1.61 -12.51 -1.02
C VAL A 187 1.55 -11.55 0.17
N MET A 188 0.77 -11.88 1.20
CA MET A 188 0.73 -11.12 2.44
C MET A 188 1.99 -11.32 3.30
N ALA A 189 2.71 -12.43 3.17
CA ALA A 189 3.96 -12.65 3.88
C ALA A 189 5.07 -11.66 3.45
N THR A 190 5.02 -11.14 2.22
CA THR A 190 6.00 -10.16 1.70
C THR A 190 5.72 -8.73 2.17
N VAL A 191 4.50 -8.44 2.64
CA VAL A 191 4.14 -7.13 3.19
C VAL A 191 4.71 -7.03 4.60
N PRO A 192 5.36 -5.92 5.00
CA PRO A 192 5.83 -5.74 6.36
C PRO A 192 4.63 -5.58 7.31
N ASN A 193 4.76 -6.09 8.53
CA ASN A 193 3.70 -5.98 9.55
C ASN A 193 3.77 -4.60 10.22
N ILE A 194 3.31 -3.58 9.48
CA ILE A 194 3.30 -2.18 9.89
C ILE A 194 1.86 -1.71 9.86
N ASP A 195 1.38 -1.21 10.99
CA ASP A 195 0.08 -0.57 11.08
C ASP A 195 0.15 0.80 10.41
N TYR A 196 -0.75 1.03 9.46
CA TYR A 196 -0.90 2.29 8.75
C TYR A 196 -2.35 2.78 8.77
N ALA A 197 -3.21 2.28 9.68
CA ALA A 197 -4.63 2.65 9.74
C ALA A 197 -4.87 4.16 9.88
N ASP A 198 -4.00 4.87 10.62
CA ASP A 198 -4.08 6.32 10.83
C ASP A 198 -3.39 7.14 9.71
N LEU A 199 -2.75 6.47 8.74
CA LEU A 199 -2.12 7.15 7.61
C LEU A 199 -3.19 7.57 6.60
N ILE A 200 -3.17 8.84 6.21
CA ILE A 200 -4.04 9.39 5.17
C ILE A 200 -3.16 9.80 3.97
N PRO A 201 -2.79 8.85 3.09
CA PRO A 201 -1.90 9.13 1.98
C PRO A 201 -2.67 9.65 0.76
N TYR A 202 -2.04 10.51 -0.02
CA TYR A 202 -2.58 11.08 -1.26
C TYR A 202 -1.67 10.75 -2.43
N ILE A 203 -2.23 10.47 -3.61
CA ILE A 203 -1.44 10.42 -4.84
C ILE A 203 -1.37 11.83 -5.41
N VAL A 204 -0.15 12.31 -5.62
CA VAL A 204 0.12 13.64 -6.17
C VAL A 204 1.06 13.54 -7.37
N GLN A 205 0.81 14.37 -8.38
CA GLN A 205 1.70 14.49 -9.54
C GLN A 205 2.81 15.47 -9.22
N THR A 206 4.04 14.97 -9.20
CA THR A 206 5.24 15.75 -8.90
C THR A 206 5.86 16.29 -10.17
N GLN A 207 6.42 17.50 -10.11
CA GLN A 207 7.06 18.16 -11.25
C GLN A 207 8.57 17.97 -11.20
N GLN A 208 9.15 17.67 -12.36
CA GLN A 208 10.61 17.62 -12.51
C GLN A 208 11.24 18.95 -12.09
N THR A 209 12.15 18.90 -11.13
CA THR A 209 12.75 20.09 -10.52
C THR A 209 14.27 19.94 -10.48
N PRO A 210 15.05 20.90 -10.99
CA PRO A 210 16.51 20.83 -10.93
C PRO A 210 16.97 20.99 -9.48
N VAL A 211 17.87 20.13 -9.03
CA VAL A 211 18.40 20.16 -7.66
C VAL A 211 19.93 20.05 -7.65
N LEU A 212 20.54 20.71 -6.68
CA LEU A 212 21.88 20.38 -6.22
C LEU A 212 21.78 19.46 -5.00
N LEU A 213 22.59 18.41 -4.96
CA LEU A 213 22.57 17.45 -3.87
C LEU A 213 23.97 17.07 -3.40
N VAL A 214 24.07 16.67 -2.13
CA VAL A 214 25.29 16.17 -1.49
C VAL A 214 24.96 14.82 -0.84
N PRO A 215 25.58 13.72 -1.29
CA PRO A 215 25.51 12.44 -0.61
C PRO A 215 26.16 12.51 0.77
N THR A 216 25.50 11.96 1.78
CA THR A 216 25.98 11.97 3.17
C THR A 216 25.59 10.70 3.91
N SER A 217 26.28 10.46 5.04
CA SER A 217 26.04 9.32 5.92
C SER A 217 26.29 9.69 7.37
N ILE A 218 25.53 9.09 8.29
CA ILE A 218 25.73 9.19 9.73
C ILE A 218 25.69 7.80 10.37
N ALA A 219 26.33 7.64 11.53
CA ALA A 219 26.07 6.46 12.34
C ALA A 219 24.69 6.60 13.01
N ARG A 220 23.92 5.51 13.06
CA ARG A 220 22.56 5.51 13.64
C ARG A 220 22.53 5.95 15.11
N LYS A 221 23.59 5.62 15.85
CA LYS A 221 23.78 6.01 17.25
C LYS A 221 23.88 7.53 17.46
N ASP A 222 24.24 8.28 16.42
CA ASP A 222 24.39 9.74 16.51
C ASP A 222 23.02 10.45 16.40
N GLY A 223 21.95 9.70 16.09
CA GLY A 223 20.57 10.14 16.25
C GLY A 223 20.21 11.40 15.47
N LEU A 224 19.34 12.22 16.08
CA LEU A 224 18.85 13.46 15.48
C LEU A 224 19.95 14.53 15.39
N GLU A 225 20.82 14.63 16.40
CA GLU A 225 21.92 15.60 16.42
C GLU A 225 22.91 15.38 15.27
N GLY A 226 23.32 14.12 15.06
CA GLY A 226 24.18 13.76 13.93
C GLY A 226 23.51 14.05 12.58
N PHE A 227 22.21 13.81 12.46
CA PHE A 227 21.44 14.13 11.27
C PHE A 227 21.38 15.66 11.00
N GLU A 228 21.11 16.47 12.02
CA GLU A 228 21.07 17.93 11.90
C GLU A 228 22.43 18.51 11.54
N ALA A 229 23.50 18.04 12.17
CA ALA A 229 24.87 18.46 11.83
C ALA A 229 25.24 18.10 10.38
N ALA A 230 24.95 16.87 9.96
CA ALA A 230 25.23 16.40 8.59
C ALA A 230 24.42 17.17 7.55
N THR A 231 23.12 17.40 7.79
CA THR A 231 22.26 18.17 6.88
C THR A 231 22.66 19.63 6.81
N SER A 232 23.01 20.27 7.93
CA SER A 232 23.46 21.66 7.95
C SER A 232 24.78 21.85 7.18
N LYS A 233 25.74 20.93 7.36
CA LYS A 233 26.98 20.90 6.57
C LYS A 233 26.73 20.74 5.07
N ALA A 234 25.85 19.81 4.69
CA ALA A 234 25.49 19.58 3.30
C ALA A 234 24.80 20.81 2.67
N VAL A 235 23.88 21.44 3.39
CA VAL A 235 23.21 22.68 2.93
C VAL A 235 24.22 23.80 2.72
N ALA A 236 25.16 24.01 3.65
CA ALA A 236 26.21 25.02 3.49
C ALA A 236 27.08 24.77 2.24
N GLN A 237 27.43 23.51 1.97
CA GLN A 237 28.19 23.13 0.78
C GLN A 237 27.40 23.38 -0.51
N ILE A 238 26.10 23.04 -0.52
CA ILE A 238 25.21 23.29 -1.66
C ILE A 238 25.09 24.79 -1.93
N GLN A 239 24.87 25.61 -0.89
CA GLN A 239 24.76 27.06 -1.04
C GLN A 239 26.07 27.70 -1.53
N ALA A 240 27.22 27.25 -1.06
CA ALA A 240 28.51 27.70 -1.56
C ALA A 240 28.70 27.36 -3.05
N THR A 241 28.28 26.16 -3.45
CA THR A 241 28.37 25.69 -4.84
C THR A 241 27.39 26.43 -5.76
N ALA A 242 26.16 26.66 -5.31
CA ALA A 242 25.16 27.44 -6.02
C ALA A 242 25.68 28.85 -6.34
N LYS A 243 26.34 29.51 -5.38
CA LYS A 243 26.98 30.83 -5.57
C LYS A 243 28.10 30.78 -6.61
N LYS A 244 28.93 29.73 -6.63
CA LYS A 244 29.99 29.57 -7.64
C LYS A 244 29.42 29.38 -9.05
N LEU A 245 28.31 28.64 -9.15
CA LEU A 245 27.63 28.35 -10.42
C LEU A 245 26.71 29.50 -10.89
N GLY A 246 26.44 30.50 -10.04
CA GLY A 246 25.54 31.60 -10.36
C GLY A 246 24.05 31.20 -10.42
N VAL A 247 23.66 30.15 -9.70
CA VAL A 247 22.26 29.69 -9.61
C VAL A 247 21.64 30.02 -8.26
N ASN A 248 20.33 30.23 -8.22
CA ASN A 248 19.60 30.53 -7.00
C ASN A 248 18.93 29.28 -6.43
N VAL A 249 18.95 29.14 -5.11
CA VAL A 249 18.19 28.10 -4.41
C VAL A 249 16.74 28.56 -4.27
N THR A 250 15.79 27.75 -4.74
CA THR A 250 14.39 28.16 -4.95
C THR A 250 13.38 27.50 -4.01
N GLY A 251 13.80 26.53 -3.19
CA GLY A 251 12.88 25.75 -2.37
C GLY A 251 13.48 25.22 -1.07
N PRO A 252 12.64 24.56 -0.24
CA PRO A 252 13.08 23.96 1.02
C PRO A 252 14.04 22.79 0.79
N ARG A 253 14.71 22.39 1.87
CA ARG A 253 15.58 21.21 1.89
C ARG A 253 14.77 19.94 1.64
N VAL A 254 15.34 19.10 0.78
CA VAL A 254 14.83 17.77 0.43
C VAL A 254 15.85 16.74 0.90
N VAL A 255 15.37 15.62 1.45
CA VAL A 255 16.23 14.51 1.84
C VAL A 255 15.76 13.25 1.12
N PHE A 256 16.63 12.66 0.30
CA PHE A 256 16.39 11.37 -0.34
C PHE A 256 17.00 10.28 0.53
N THR A 257 16.19 9.31 0.98
CA THR A 257 16.75 8.20 1.75
C THR A 257 17.39 7.20 0.80
N THR A 258 18.67 6.91 0.99
CA THR A 258 19.40 5.88 0.23
C THR A 258 19.34 4.53 0.94
N ASN A 259 19.72 4.49 2.21
CA ASN A 259 19.65 3.29 3.04
C ASN A 259 19.49 3.69 4.50
N TYR A 260 18.47 3.15 5.16
CA TYR A 260 18.23 3.31 6.59
C TYR A 260 18.52 1.98 7.30
N GLY A 261 19.80 1.67 7.50
CA GLY A 261 20.24 0.44 8.15
C GLY A 261 20.36 0.56 9.67
N ASP A 262 20.73 -0.55 10.33
CA ASP A 262 20.84 -0.60 11.79
C ASP A 262 22.04 0.16 12.36
N GLN A 263 23.14 0.22 11.60
CA GLN A 263 24.38 0.90 12.01
C GLN A 263 24.59 2.24 11.34
N THR A 264 24.16 2.38 10.08
CA THR A 264 24.43 3.54 9.25
C THR A 264 23.15 4.00 8.56
N TYR A 265 22.91 5.31 8.59
CA TYR A 265 21.90 5.96 7.78
C TYR A 265 22.60 6.76 6.67
N THR A 266 22.32 6.41 5.42
CA THR A 266 22.83 7.10 4.22
C THR A 266 21.69 7.78 3.48
N PHE A 267 21.93 9.02 3.07
CA PHE A 267 20.91 9.87 2.44
C PHE A 267 21.57 10.95 1.59
N ASP A 268 20.83 11.47 0.62
CA ASP A 268 21.25 12.63 -0.16
C ASP A 268 20.49 13.86 0.34
N VAL A 269 21.20 14.93 0.67
CA VAL A 269 20.59 16.23 0.99
C VAL A 269 20.55 17.05 -0.27
N ALA A 270 19.39 17.56 -0.65
CA ALA A 270 19.21 18.33 -1.88
C ALA A 270 18.49 19.66 -1.63
N MET A 271 18.79 20.63 -2.50
CA MET A 271 18.10 21.92 -2.55
C MET A 271 17.67 22.20 -4.00
N PRO A 272 16.39 22.55 -4.24
CA PRO A 272 15.92 23.03 -5.55
C PRO A 272 16.68 24.27 -6.01
N ILE A 273 16.94 24.36 -7.31
CA ILE A 273 17.56 25.52 -7.97
C ILE A 273 16.66 26.08 -9.08
N ASP A 274 17.01 27.25 -9.61
CA ASP A 274 16.25 27.96 -10.65
C ASP A 274 16.57 27.52 -12.09
N ASN A 275 17.68 26.83 -12.31
CA ASN A 275 18.15 26.49 -13.66
C ASN A 275 18.44 25.00 -13.85
N SER A 276 17.98 24.45 -14.97
CA SER A 276 18.22 23.05 -15.37
C SER A 276 19.42 22.89 -16.31
N SER A 277 20.04 23.99 -16.75
CA SER A 277 21.30 23.99 -17.49
C SER A 277 22.37 24.65 -16.63
N LEU A 278 23.45 23.94 -16.33
CA LEU A 278 24.55 24.44 -15.49
C LEU A 278 25.80 24.68 -16.31
N THR A 279 26.51 25.76 -16.03
CA THR A 279 27.83 26.01 -16.61
C THR A 279 28.91 25.41 -15.70
N VAL A 280 29.47 24.28 -16.09
CA VAL A 280 30.54 23.59 -15.36
C VAL A 280 31.80 23.63 -16.22
N ASN A 281 32.93 24.11 -15.68
CA ASN A 281 34.18 24.27 -16.43
C ASN A 281 34.06 25.05 -17.77
N GLY A 282 33.08 25.95 -17.88
CA GLY A 282 32.83 26.73 -19.10
C GLY A 282 32.03 26.00 -20.18
N GLN A 283 31.56 24.77 -19.93
CA GLN A 283 30.63 24.04 -20.78
C GLN A 283 29.21 24.09 -20.20
N ALA A 284 28.20 24.18 -21.06
CA ALA A 284 26.80 24.14 -20.67
C ALA A 284 26.33 22.67 -20.64
N GLU A 285 26.00 22.18 -19.46
CA GLU A 285 25.52 20.83 -19.21
C GLU A 285 24.04 20.84 -18.84
N GLN A 286 23.23 20.07 -19.57
CA GLN A 286 21.82 19.90 -19.27
C GLN A 286 21.62 18.84 -18.18
N LEU A 287 20.84 19.19 -17.16
CA LEU A 287 20.44 18.25 -16.13
C LEU A 287 19.41 17.26 -16.67
N THR A 288 19.64 16.00 -16.37
CA THR A 288 18.77 14.88 -16.75
C THR A 288 18.21 14.20 -15.51
N PRO A 289 17.08 13.47 -15.62
CA PRO A 289 16.61 12.61 -14.53
C PRO A 289 17.64 11.54 -14.16
N PRO A 290 17.61 11.02 -12.92
CA PRO A 290 18.38 9.85 -12.54
C PRO A 290 18.09 8.67 -13.47
N THR A 291 19.13 7.93 -13.83
CA THR A 291 19.01 6.71 -14.64
C THR A 291 19.38 5.49 -13.80
N PRO A 292 18.77 4.32 -14.08
CA PRO A 292 19.21 3.07 -13.48
C PRO A 292 20.70 2.86 -13.74
N PRO A 293 21.48 2.35 -12.76
CA PRO A 293 22.87 2.00 -12.99
C PRO A 293 22.98 1.03 -14.17
N ALA A 294 23.94 1.28 -15.06
CA ALA A 294 24.22 0.35 -16.15
C ALA A 294 24.63 -1.01 -15.56
N LEU A 295 23.92 -2.08 -15.94
CA LEU A 295 24.33 -3.44 -15.61
C LEU A 295 25.55 -3.76 -16.45
N ASP A 296 26.71 -3.91 -15.83
CA ASP A 296 27.90 -4.45 -16.49
C ASP A 296 27.75 -5.98 -16.57
N PRO A 297 27.52 -6.57 -17.76
CA PRO A 297 27.31 -8.01 -17.91
C PRO A 297 28.54 -8.86 -17.57
N LEU A 298 29.71 -8.23 -17.32
CA LEU A 298 30.96 -8.90 -16.94
C LEU A 298 31.32 -8.71 -15.46
N ALA A 299 30.53 -7.94 -14.70
CA ALA A 299 30.75 -7.81 -13.26
C ALA A 299 30.28 -9.08 -12.54
N ALA A 300 31.19 -9.71 -11.79
CA ALA A 300 30.86 -10.84 -10.94
C ALA A 300 29.74 -10.45 -9.95
N PRO A 301 28.77 -11.34 -9.65
CA PRO A 301 27.75 -11.05 -8.66
C PRO A 301 28.44 -10.68 -7.35
N ALA A 302 28.19 -9.45 -6.89
CA ALA A 302 28.69 -9.01 -5.60
C ALA A 302 28.18 -10.00 -4.55
N GLU A 303 29.12 -10.59 -3.78
CA GLU A 303 28.74 -11.43 -2.65
C GLU A 303 27.79 -10.64 -1.75
N SER A 304 26.80 -11.33 -1.19
CA SER A 304 25.82 -10.78 -0.26
C SER A 304 26.51 -10.39 1.05
N SER A 305 27.32 -9.34 1.04
CA SER A 305 27.88 -8.71 2.22
C SER A 305 26.96 -7.54 2.61
N SER A 306 26.41 -7.60 3.81
CA SER A 306 25.61 -6.55 4.48
C SER A 306 26.43 -5.30 4.86
N SER A 307 27.47 -4.99 4.09
CA SER A 307 28.30 -3.80 4.23
C SER A 307 28.16 -2.99 2.95
N SER A 308 27.17 -2.10 2.89
CA SER A 308 27.25 -0.92 2.01
C SER A 308 28.22 0.12 2.58
N ALA A 309 29.40 -0.34 3.02
CA ALA A 309 30.53 0.54 3.16
C ALA A 309 30.92 0.92 1.74
N ASP A 310 31.03 2.22 1.49
CA ASP A 310 31.46 2.82 0.24
C ASP A 310 32.48 1.93 -0.46
N ALA A 311 32.08 1.34 -1.58
CA ALA A 311 33.02 0.89 -2.57
C ALA A 311 33.69 2.17 -3.11
N ASP A 312 34.76 2.53 -2.43
CA ASP A 312 35.93 3.27 -2.89
C ASP A 312 35.78 3.73 -4.34
N SER A 313 35.38 4.99 -4.52
CA SER A 313 35.46 5.65 -5.82
C SER A 313 36.44 6.78 -5.68
N ALA A 314 37.54 6.69 -6.42
CA ALA A 314 38.42 7.81 -6.70
C ALA A 314 37.58 9.07 -6.95
N PRO A 315 38.03 10.27 -6.51
CA PRO A 315 37.26 11.49 -6.66
C PRO A 315 36.81 11.64 -8.11
N LEU A 316 35.50 11.57 -8.34
CA LEU A 316 34.94 11.73 -9.68
C LEU A 316 35.33 13.10 -10.20
N ALA A 317 35.78 13.15 -11.46
CA ALA A 317 36.15 14.40 -12.09
C ALA A 317 34.93 15.33 -12.15
N VAL A 318 35.14 16.62 -11.87
CA VAL A 318 34.15 17.65 -12.20
C VAL A 318 33.84 17.56 -13.69
N ASP A 319 32.56 17.72 -14.06
CA ASP A 319 32.05 17.53 -15.43
C ASP A 319 31.86 16.06 -15.88
N SER A 320 32.03 15.11 -14.96
CA SER A 320 31.63 13.70 -15.17
C SER A 320 30.23 13.41 -14.63
N ARG A 321 29.70 12.22 -14.94
CA ARG A 321 28.44 11.71 -14.38
C ARG A 321 28.70 10.53 -13.45
N ASP A 322 27.98 10.48 -12.33
CA ASP A 322 28.05 9.36 -11.40
C ASP A 322 27.27 8.13 -11.92
N ARG A 323 27.29 7.04 -11.14
CA ARG A 323 26.60 5.78 -11.49
C ARG A 323 25.08 5.90 -11.66
N TYR A 324 24.48 7.02 -11.26
CA TYR A 324 23.05 7.32 -11.42
C TYR A 324 22.80 8.36 -12.53
N GLY A 325 23.85 8.73 -13.29
CA GLY A 325 23.78 9.73 -14.35
C GLY A 325 23.78 11.19 -13.85
N ARG A 326 24.06 11.43 -12.56
CA ARG A 326 24.03 12.77 -11.97
C ARG A 326 25.33 13.51 -12.26
N LEU A 327 25.23 14.78 -12.64
CA LEU A 327 26.38 15.62 -12.99
C LEU A 327 27.22 15.96 -11.76
N VAL A 328 28.53 15.77 -11.81
CA VAL A 328 29.48 16.16 -10.77
C VAL A 328 29.87 17.63 -10.96
N VAL A 329 29.45 18.50 -10.05
CA VAL A 329 29.63 19.96 -10.21
C VAL A 329 30.77 20.54 -9.38
N ASP A 330 30.97 20.07 -8.13
CA ASP A 330 32.04 20.54 -7.25
C ASP A 330 32.31 19.52 -6.14
N GLY A 331 33.42 18.78 -6.25
CA GLY A 331 33.81 17.75 -5.28
C GLY A 331 32.71 16.70 -5.06
N ASN A 332 32.04 16.74 -3.90
CA ASN A 332 30.94 15.82 -3.56
C ASN A 332 29.55 16.36 -3.95
N VAL A 333 29.44 17.56 -4.50
CA VAL A 333 28.15 18.10 -4.97
C VAL A 333 27.81 17.49 -6.32
N ARG A 334 26.56 17.04 -6.45
CA ARG A 334 25.96 16.52 -7.68
C ARG A 334 24.79 17.41 -8.10
N ALA A 335 24.46 17.41 -9.38
CA ALA A 335 23.29 18.06 -9.93
C ALA A 335 22.46 17.08 -10.77
N THR A 336 21.13 17.16 -10.66
CA THR A 336 20.21 16.28 -11.38
C THR A 336 18.84 16.94 -11.51
N LEU A 337 18.01 16.43 -12.42
CA LEU A 337 16.59 16.76 -12.46
C LEU A 337 15.84 15.76 -11.58
N ALA A 338 15.41 16.18 -10.38
CA ALA A 338 14.73 15.30 -9.42
C ALA A 338 13.21 15.31 -9.60
N PHE A 339 12.53 14.39 -8.90
CA PHE A 339 11.07 14.19 -8.92
C PHE A 339 10.54 13.84 -10.31
N GLY A 340 9.21 13.88 -10.46
CA GLY A 340 8.51 13.60 -11.69
C GLY A 340 7.55 12.42 -11.54
N GLY A 341 6.35 12.56 -12.10
CA GLY A 341 5.34 11.51 -12.09
C GLY A 341 4.60 11.40 -10.75
N PRO A 342 3.79 10.34 -10.59
CA PRO A 342 2.96 10.15 -9.41
C PRO A 342 3.81 9.76 -8.20
N ALA A 343 3.46 10.30 -7.04
CA ALA A 343 4.05 9.92 -5.76
C ALA A 343 2.96 9.76 -4.70
N LEU A 344 3.10 8.74 -3.85
CA LEU A 344 2.29 8.60 -2.65
C LEU A 344 2.83 9.53 -1.58
N LYS A 345 2.04 10.52 -1.18
CA LYS A 345 2.38 11.53 -0.19
C LYS A 345 1.73 11.23 1.15
N GLY A 346 2.54 11.10 2.19
CA GLY A 346 2.11 11.12 3.60
C GLY A 346 2.59 12.40 4.29
N VAL A 347 1.89 12.81 5.35
CA VAL A 347 2.25 13.97 6.17
C VAL A 347 2.59 13.50 7.58
N TRP A 348 3.69 14.01 8.13
CA TRP A 348 4.10 13.76 9.52
C TRP A 348 4.37 15.10 10.20
N ASN A 349 3.71 15.34 11.33
CA ASN A 349 4.00 16.48 12.18
C ASN A 349 4.76 16.00 13.42
N GLY A 350 6.00 16.43 13.57
CA GLY A 350 6.84 16.02 14.69
C GLY A 350 8.31 16.28 14.45
N THR A 351 9.15 15.49 15.10
CA THR A 351 10.60 15.48 14.82
C THR A 351 10.90 14.57 13.63
N PHE A 352 12.11 14.68 13.05
CA PHE A 352 12.54 13.80 11.96
C PHE A 352 12.51 12.30 12.35
N ALA A 353 12.46 11.96 13.64
CA ALA A 353 12.40 10.58 14.11
C ALA A 353 11.19 9.78 13.60
N GLY A 354 10.06 10.44 13.29
CA GLY A 354 8.86 9.78 12.74
C GLY A 354 8.86 9.64 11.21
N VAL A 355 9.77 10.32 10.50
CA VAL A 355 9.86 10.25 9.03
C VAL A 355 10.16 8.83 8.54
N PRO A 356 11.14 8.07 9.10
CA PRO A 356 11.39 6.69 8.70
C PRO A 356 10.16 5.79 8.87
N GLN A 357 9.46 5.89 9.99
CA GLN A 357 8.25 5.10 10.26
C GLN A 357 7.14 5.44 9.26
N THR A 358 6.88 6.72 9.01
CA THR A 358 5.87 7.17 8.04
C THR A 358 6.18 6.69 6.63
N ARG A 359 7.46 6.69 6.24
CA ARG A 359 7.91 6.11 4.97
C ARG A 359 7.62 4.62 4.90
N ASP A 360 7.89 3.87 5.96
CA ASP A 360 7.67 2.43 5.96
C ASP A 360 6.17 2.10 5.96
N MET A 361 5.32 2.93 6.59
CA MET A 361 3.86 2.90 6.46
C MET A 361 3.40 3.15 5.01
N LEU A 362 3.96 4.16 4.32
CA LEU A 362 3.66 4.43 2.90
C LEU A 362 4.04 3.25 2.00
N LYS A 363 5.17 2.58 2.29
CA LYS A 363 5.58 1.37 1.55
C LYS A 363 4.64 0.21 1.80
N ALA A 364 4.26 -0.05 3.06
CA ALA A 364 3.31 -1.08 3.41
C ALA A 364 1.95 -0.85 2.71
N TYR A 365 1.47 0.39 2.76
CA TYR A 365 0.26 0.83 2.07
C TYR A 365 0.35 0.62 0.55
N ALA A 366 1.45 1.05 -0.07
CA ALA A 366 1.67 0.86 -1.51
C ALA A 366 1.65 -0.62 -1.89
N GLN A 367 2.26 -1.48 -1.08
CA GLN A 367 2.27 -2.92 -1.32
C GLN A 367 0.89 -3.57 -1.16
N THR A 368 0.06 -3.14 -0.20
CA THR A 368 -1.30 -3.67 -0.04
C THR A 368 -2.23 -3.20 -1.16
N HIS A 369 -2.02 -2.01 -1.71
CA HIS A 369 -2.84 -1.44 -2.78
C HIS A 369 -2.36 -1.83 -4.20
N GLY A 370 -1.29 -2.62 -4.32
CA GLY A 370 -0.73 -3.03 -5.60
C GLY A 370 -0.09 -1.86 -6.38
N TYR A 371 0.53 -0.93 -5.66
CA TYR A 371 1.30 0.17 -6.24
C TYR A 371 2.75 -0.26 -6.44
N ALA A 372 3.25 -0.06 -7.66
CA ALA A 372 4.65 -0.32 -7.96
C ALA A 372 5.49 0.92 -7.64
N PHE A 373 6.59 0.73 -6.91
CA PHE A 373 7.59 1.75 -6.60
C PHE A 373 9.01 1.17 -6.75
N ASP A 374 10.00 2.05 -6.91
CA ASP A 374 11.41 1.67 -7.04
C ASP A 374 12.27 2.48 -6.06
N ASP A 375 12.75 1.81 -5.02
CA ASP A 375 13.60 2.41 -3.98
C ASP A 375 15.05 2.65 -4.44
N VAL A 376 15.46 2.20 -5.63
CA VAL A 376 16.84 2.32 -6.13
C VAL A 376 17.00 3.61 -6.91
N VAL A 377 16.19 3.79 -7.95
CA VAL A 377 16.28 4.94 -8.87
C VAL A 377 15.39 6.09 -8.42
N ASN A 378 14.13 5.82 -8.13
CA ASN A 378 13.13 6.80 -7.71
C ASN A 378 12.92 6.76 -6.19
N ARG A 379 14.01 7.05 -5.47
CA ARG A 379 14.07 6.93 -4.01
C ARG A 379 12.96 7.71 -3.29
N PRO A 380 12.45 7.18 -2.17
CA PRO A 380 11.59 7.94 -1.29
C PRO A 380 12.35 9.15 -0.75
N TYR A 381 11.62 10.26 -0.66
CA TYR A 381 12.18 11.53 -0.21
C TYR A 381 11.22 12.24 0.73
N ASN A 382 11.75 13.15 1.52
CA ASN A 382 10.95 14.00 2.38
C ASN A 382 11.32 15.47 2.21
N ILE A 383 10.33 16.33 2.35
CA ILE A 383 10.46 17.78 2.31
C ILE A 383 10.03 18.31 3.68
N GLN A 384 10.87 19.13 4.30
CA GLN A 384 10.47 19.85 5.50
C GLN A 384 9.78 21.15 5.06
N THR A 385 8.45 21.15 5.12
CA THR A 385 7.63 22.26 4.59
C THR A 385 7.42 23.37 5.62
N LYS A 386 7.49 23.04 6.92
CA LYS A 386 7.47 24.01 8.01
C LYS A 386 8.48 23.62 9.08
N ILE A 387 9.20 24.62 9.58
CA ILE A 387 10.19 24.47 10.64
C ILE A 387 9.50 24.88 11.94
N GLY A 388 9.34 23.91 12.84
CA GLY A 388 8.96 24.17 14.23
C GLY A 388 10.20 24.23 15.12
N ASP A 389 10.08 24.84 16.29
CA ASP A 389 11.12 24.87 17.31
C ASP A 389 11.23 23.55 18.10
N ASN A 390 10.35 22.58 17.81
CA ASN A 390 10.25 21.26 18.45
C ASN A 390 10.06 21.33 19.98
N VAL A 391 9.65 22.50 20.49
CA VAL A 391 9.36 22.76 21.91
C VAL A 391 7.93 23.26 22.07
N GLU A 392 7.53 24.25 21.28
CA GLU A 392 6.16 24.79 21.24
C GLU A 392 5.43 24.43 19.94
N THR A 393 6.17 24.16 18.86
CA THR A 393 5.66 23.87 17.53
C THR A 393 6.40 22.71 16.88
N TYR A 394 5.67 21.74 16.35
CA TYR A 394 6.27 20.63 15.59
C TYR A 394 6.65 21.06 14.17
N SER A 395 7.74 20.48 13.64
CA SER A 395 8.05 20.57 12.23
C SER A 395 7.07 19.73 11.40
N GLN A 396 6.76 20.19 10.19
CA GLN A 396 5.96 19.43 9.24
C GLN A 396 6.85 18.83 8.16
N PHE A 397 6.72 17.52 7.98
CA PHE A 397 7.39 16.76 6.95
C PHE A 397 6.35 16.20 5.99
N GLU A 398 6.54 16.45 4.70
CA GLU A 398 5.86 15.71 3.65
C GLU A 398 6.78 14.60 3.16
N ILE A 399 6.33 13.36 3.23
CA ILE A 399 7.08 12.17 2.80
C ILE A 399 6.46 11.68 1.50
N TYR A 400 7.30 11.45 0.51
CA TYR A 400 6.92 11.06 -0.83
C TYR A 400 7.55 9.71 -1.18
N LEU A 401 6.71 8.79 -1.66
CA LEU A 401 7.13 7.52 -2.26
C LEU A 401 6.78 7.57 -3.76
N PRO A 402 7.76 7.79 -4.65
CA PRO A 402 7.52 7.78 -6.09
C PRO A 402 6.91 6.46 -6.58
N LEU A 403 5.90 6.56 -7.43
CA LEU A 403 5.15 5.43 -7.97
C LEU A 403 5.37 5.30 -9.49
N SER A 404 5.30 4.07 -10.00
CA SER A 404 5.40 3.76 -11.43
C SER A 404 4.11 3.17 -12.00
N ASN A 405 3.27 2.56 -11.16
CA ASN A 405 1.96 2.05 -11.53
C ASN A 405 0.99 2.21 -10.35
N ALA A 406 0.08 3.18 -10.46
CA ALA A 406 -0.90 3.53 -9.46
C ALA A 406 -2.14 4.17 -10.13
N PRO A 407 -3.32 4.16 -9.50
CA PRO A 407 -4.48 4.94 -9.93
C PRO A 407 -4.25 6.44 -9.69
N ASP A 408 -5.21 7.27 -10.13
CA ASP A 408 -5.11 8.72 -10.00
C ASP A 408 -5.25 9.21 -8.55
N GLN A 409 -5.96 8.46 -7.70
CA GLN A 409 -6.27 8.82 -6.32
C GLN A 409 -6.22 7.60 -5.40
N THR A 410 -5.90 7.83 -4.12
CA THR A 410 -6.09 6.85 -3.05
C THR A 410 -7.58 6.75 -2.65
N PRO A 411 -8.03 5.65 -2.00
CA PRO A 411 -9.31 5.57 -1.32
C PRO A 411 -9.61 6.79 -0.45
N GLU A 412 -8.65 7.22 0.37
CA GLU A 412 -8.79 8.35 1.29
C GLU A 412 -9.05 9.65 0.52
N GLN A 413 -8.29 9.88 -0.56
CA GLN A 413 -8.43 11.06 -1.41
C GLN A 413 -9.76 11.05 -2.16
N ALA A 414 -10.20 9.89 -2.67
CA ALA A 414 -11.49 9.75 -3.35
C ALA A 414 -12.68 9.96 -2.39
N ALA A 415 -12.54 9.55 -1.13
CA ALA A 415 -13.51 9.78 -0.06
C ALA A 415 -13.47 11.22 0.51
N GLY A 416 -12.50 12.04 0.11
CA GLY A 416 -12.35 13.42 0.60
C GLY A 416 -11.82 13.53 2.04
N ILE A 417 -11.20 12.47 2.57
CA ILE A 417 -10.63 12.42 3.91
C ILE A 417 -9.34 13.23 3.91
N LYS A 418 -9.28 14.30 4.70
CA LYS A 418 -8.13 15.22 4.69
C LYS A 418 -6.96 14.68 5.51
N PRO A 419 -5.72 14.81 5.03
CA PRO A 419 -4.53 14.53 5.83
C PRO A 419 -4.45 15.42 7.07
N PRO A 420 -3.81 14.96 8.16
CA PRO A 420 -3.73 15.71 9.40
C PRO A 420 -3.05 17.07 9.19
N SER A 421 -3.65 18.10 9.75
CA SER A 421 -3.09 19.45 9.76
C SER A 421 -2.32 19.71 11.06
N LEU A 422 -1.33 20.60 11.02
CA LEU A 422 -0.55 20.98 12.22
C LEU A 422 -1.41 21.52 13.38
N GLU A 423 -2.60 22.04 13.08
CA GLU A 423 -3.53 22.62 14.08
C GLU A 423 -4.26 21.54 14.89
N GLU A 424 -4.37 20.31 14.35
CA GLU A 424 -5.04 19.17 14.99
C GLU A 424 -4.11 18.35 15.90
N GLU A 425 -2.78 18.42 15.68
CA GLU A 425 -1.77 17.59 16.37
C GLU A 425 -0.83 18.39 17.30
N ALA A 426 -1.06 19.69 17.47
CA ALA A 426 -0.31 20.47 18.44
C ALA A 426 -0.54 19.92 19.87
N PRO A 427 0.51 19.82 20.72
CA PRO A 427 0.29 19.52 22.12
C PRO A 427 -0.66 20.57 22.69
N ALA A 428 -1.75 20.12 23.32
CA ALA A 428 -2.73 21.02 23.92
C ALA A 428 -1.99 22.08 24.75
N SER A 429 -2.20 23.35 24.41
CA SER A 429 -1.59 24.47 25.13
C SER A 429 -1.79 24.25 26.63
N ALA A 430 -0.71 24.29 27.40
CA ALA A 430 -0.74 24.27 28.86
C ALA A 430 -1.44 25.55 29.36
N GLY A 431 -2.77 25.55 29.30
CA GLY A 431 -3.55 26.78 29.41
C GLY A 431 -5.06 26.56 29.34
N SER A 432 -5.55 25.38 29.69
CA SER A 432 -6.94 25.21 30.14
C SER A 432 -7.09 23.94 30.97
N ALA A 433 -6.27 23.81 32.01
CA ALA A 433 -6.66 22.98 33.14
C ALA A 433 -7.92 23.65 33.74
N ALA A 434 -9.08 23.03 33.51
CA ALA A 434 -10.28 23.37 34.26
C ALA A 434 -9.94 23.27 35.75
N ALA A 435 -10.15 24.37 36.47
CA ALA A 435 -10.01 24.42 37.92
C ALA A 435 -10.77 23.25 38.57
N PRO A 436 -10.26 22.67 39.66
CA PRO A 436 -10.94 21.58 40.34
C PRO A 436 -12.35 22.03 40.72
N ALA A 437 -13.34 21.22 40.35
CA ALA A 437 -14.74 21.49 40.59
C ALA A 437 -14.97 21.78 42.08
N SER A 438 -15.38 23.00 42.39
CA SER A 438 -15.91 23.39 43.68
C SER A 438 -17.09 22.48 44.02
N ALA A 439 -16.97 21.78 45.16
CA ALA A 439 -18.03 20.97 45.72
C ALA A 439 -19.34 21.78 45.80
N SER A 440 -20.36 21.33 45.08
CA SER A 440 -21.70 21.92 45.17
C SER A 440 -22.32 21.51 46.50
N SER A 441 -22.47 22.51 47.36
CA SER A 441 -23.23 22.50 48.60
C SER A 441 -24.69 22.11 48.32
N VAL A 442 -25.12 20.99 48.90
CA VAL A 442 -26.53 20.63 49.03
C VAL A 442 -27.17 21.62 50.00
N ALA A 443 -28.17 22.37 49.53
CA ALA A 443 -28.99 23.25 50.35
C ALA A 443 -29.90 22.44 51.30
N PRO A 444 -30.17 22.94 52.52
CA PRO A 444 -30.79 22.17 53.59
C PRO A 444 -32.31 22.04 53.39
N ALA A 445 -32.82 20.82 53.57
CA ALA A 445 -34.23 20.59 53.83
C ALA A 445 -34.51 20.88 55.31
N SER A 446 -35.47 21.77 55.53
CA SER A 446 -35.94 22.26 56.82
C SER A 446 -36.55 21.19 57.71
N SER A 447 -36.25 21.36 59.00
CA SER A 447 -36.71 20.66 60.19
C SER A 447 -38.23 20.51 60.36
N SER A 448 -38.65 19.32 60.78
CA SER A 448 -39.76 19.17 61.74
C SER A 448 -39.37 18.16 62.82
N GLU A 449 -39.57 18.61 64.05
CA GLU A 449 -39.09 18.13 65.35
C GLU A 449 -39.96 16.98 65.92
N ALA A 450 -39.37 16.20 66.85
CA ALA A 450 -39.96 15.49 68.02
C ALA A 450 -39.48 14.02 68.19
N PRO A 451 -39.41 13.45 69.41
CA PRO A 451 -38.21 13.49 70.25
C PRO A 451 -37.68 12.10 70.65
N ALA A 452 -36.59 12.12 71.41
CA ALA A 452 -35.76 11.02 71.91
C ALA A 452 -36.52 9.93 72.70
N GLY A 453 -35.91 8.74 72.71
CA GLY A 453 -36.28 7.66 73.61
C GLY A 453 -35.98 7.95 75.08
N GLU A 454 -36.58 7.11 75.92
CA GLU A 454 -35.77 6.16 76.70
C GLU A 454 -35.44 4.93 75.83
#